data_AF-A0A7J2VVN7-F1
#
_entry.id   AF-A0A7J2VVN7-F1
#
_cell.length_a   1.000
_cell.length_b   1.000
_cell.length_c   1.000
_cell.angle_alpha   90.00
_cell.angle_beta   90.00
_cell.angle_gamma   90.00
#
_symmetry.space_group_name_H-M   'P 1'
#
loop_
_entity.id
_entity.type
_entity.pdbx_description
1 polymer ?
#
loop_
_entity_poly.entity_id
_entity_poly.type
_entity_poly.pdbx_seq_one_letter_code
_entity_poly.pdbx_strand_id
1 'polypeptide(L)'
;MKYVFKIDKDRKIVFDAFKEDWIKTTKLILSSFGLNVTDIIIKESPSKRGYHIWVHAEGEVQLEPKDIAKIQYLLGDDETRSYLALLRIERGVVHWNKMFDKIIWKREDDYQLNKCKDILSKENITEEERKYIIDYLETLFASLEELKNKIKELSEL
;
A
#
# COMPACT_ATOMS: atom_id res chain seq x y z
N MET A 1 -8.98 7.45 -25.58
CA MET A 1 -9.51 7.19 -24.21
C MET A 1 -8.49 7.63 -23.17
N LYS A 2 -8.96 8.06 -21.98
CA LYS A 2 -8.10 8.46 -20.86
C LYS A 2 -8.38 7.60 -19.63
N TYR A 3 -7.32 7.17 -18.95
CA TYR A 3 -7.37 6.27 -17.80
C TYR A 3 -6.55 6.81 -16.64
N VAL A 4 -6.97 6.46 -15.43
CA VAL A 4 -6.22 6.70 -14.20
C VAL A 4 -6.13 5.39 -13.43
N PHE A 5 -4.92 4.84 -13.38
CA PHE A 5 -4.60 3.68 -12.55
C PHE A 5 -4.19 4.19 -11.18
N LYS A 6 -4.83 3.70 -10.14
CA LYS A 6 -4.50 3.98 -8.74
C LYS A 6 -3.68 2.81 -8.24
N ILE A 7 -2.58 3.04 -7.54
CA ILE A 7 -1.71 2.00 -7.01
C ILE A 7 -1.41 2.36 -5.55
N ASP A 8 -1.52 1.38 -4.66
CA ASP A 8 -1.12 1.51 -3.27
C ASP A 8 0.23 0.82 -3.02
N LYS A 9 1.20 1.56 -2.45
CA LYS A 9 2.55 1.07 -2.15
C LYS A 9 2.86 1.28 -0.67
N ASP A 10 2.65 0.25 0.14
CA ASP A 10 2.77 0.30 1.61
C ASP A 10 4.21 0.41 2.16
N ARG A 11 5.23 0.27 1.33
CA ARG A 11 6.64 0.15 1.76
C ARG A 11 7.51 1.21 1.10
N LYS A 12 7.66 2.38 1.75
CA LYS A 12 8.47 3.50 1.25
C LYS A 12 9.91 3.12 0.93
N ILE A 13 10.64 2.51 1.88
CA ILE A 13 12.07 2.21 1.70
C ILE A 13 12.30 1.40 0.41
N VAL A 14 11.50 0.36 0.21
CA VAL A 14 11.60 -0.50 -0.99
C VAL A 14 11.17 0.27 -2.24
N PHE A 15 10.06 1.00 -2.17
CA PHE A 15 9.58 1.78 -3.31
C PHE A 15 10.57 2.85 -3.74
N ASP A 16 11.14 3.61 -2.80
CA ASP A 16 12.07 4.69 -3.06
C ASP A 16 13.39 4.16 -3.66
N ALA A 17 13.87 3.01 -3.17
CA ALA A 17 15.06 2.36 -3.71
C ALA A 17 14.89 1.92 -5.19
N PHE A 18 13.69 1.53 -5.60
CA PHE A 18 13.40 1.00 -6.94
C PHE A 18 12.45 1.89 -7.75
N LYS A 19 12.30 3.16 -7.37
CA LYS A 19 11.29 4.06 -7.92
C LYS A 19 11.45 4.26 -9.42
N GLU A 20 12.67 4.47 -9.88
CA GLU A 20 12.97 4.71 -11.30
C GLU A 20 12.67 3.47 -12.15
N ASP A 21 13.08 2.30 -11.68
CA ASP A 21 12.80 1.02 -12.33
C ASP A 21 11.31 0.70 -12.34
N TRP A 22 10.61 1.02 -11.26
CA TRP A 22 9.15 0.89 -11.19
C TRP A 22 8.49 1.80 -12.23
N ILE A 23 8.87 3.08 -12.32
CA ILE A 23 8.35 4.01 -13.34
C ILE A 23 8.61 3.49 -14.76
N LYS A 24 9.83 3.02 -15.04
CA LYS A 24 10.21 2.47 -16.35
C LYS A 24 9.35 1.25 -16.68
N THR A 25 9.21 0.33 -15.73
CA THR A 25 8.43 -0.90 -15.91
C THR A 25 6.94 -0.59 -16.07
N THR A 26 6.38 0.35 -15.31
CA THR A 26 5.01 0.84 -15.46
C THR A 26 4.74 1.33 -16.88
N LYS A 27 5.64 2.13 -17.46
CA LYS A 27 5.52 2.61 -18.83
C LYS A 27 5.52 1.46 -19.85
N LEU A 28 6.41 0.47 -19.67
CA LEU A 28 6.49 -0.70 -20.54
C LEU A 28 5.23 -1.57 -20.45
N ILE A 29 4.74 -1.83 -19.24
CA ILE A 29 3.49 -2.59 -19.02
C ILE A 29 2.35 -1.88 -19.73
N LEU A 30 2.14 -0.58 -19.48
CA LEU A 30 1.02 0.16 -20.09
C LEU A 30 1.15 0.24 -21.62
N SER A 31 2.36 0.42 -22.15
CA SER A 31 2.61 0.36 -23.59
C SER A 31 2.21 -0.98 -24.21
N SER A 32 2.45 -2.10 -23.50
CA SER A 32 2.01 -3.43 -23.95
C SER A 32 0.48 -3.59 -24.05
N PHE A 33 -0.27 -2.73 -23.36
CA PHE A 33 -1.73 -2.65 -23.46
C PHE A 33 -2.20 -1.56 -24.45
N GLY A 34 -1.30 -0.97 -25.25
CA GLY A 34 -1.65 0.10 -26.19
C GLY A 34 -1.93 1.45 -25.52
N LEU A 35 -1.37 1.68 -24.33
CA LEU A 35 -1.52 2.92 -23.58
C LEU A 35 -0.18 3.67 -23.46
N ASN A 36 -0.26 4.99 -23.57
CA ASN A 36 0.84 5.91 -23.34
C ASN A 36 0.67 6.60 -21.98
N VAL A 37 1.70 6.55 -21.13
CA VAL A 37 1.70 7.24 -19.83
C VAL A 37 1.88 8.74 -20.07
N THR A 38 0.96 9.55 -19.55
CA THR A 38 0.98 11.01 -19.67
C THR A 38 1.46 11.69 -18.39
N ASP A 39 1.18 11.11 -17.23
CA ASP A 39 1.61 11.64 -15.94
C ASP A 39 1.67 10.54 -14.87
N ILE A 40 2.51 10.76 -13.85
CA ILE A 40 2.59 9.91 -12.66
C ILE A 40 2.64 10.80 -11.42
N ILE A 41 1.54 10.80 -10.67
CA ILE A 41 1.41 11.55 -9.43
C ILE A 41 1.69 10.60 -8.27
N ILE A 42 2.69 10.90 -7.44
CA ILE A 42 3.03 10.13 -6.24
C ILE A 42 2.78 11.01 -5.04
N LYS A 43 1.91 10.58 -4.12
CA LYS A 43 1.68 11.27 -2.85
C LYS A 43 1.87 10.30 -1.71
N GLU A 44 2.41 10.80 -0.61
CA GLU A 44 2.45 10.06 0.65
C GLU A 44 1.04 9.67 1.08
N SER A 45 0.86 8.43 1.53
CA SER A 45 -0.43 7.96 2.03
C SER A 45 -0.82 8.72 3.30
N PRO A 46 -2.12 8.87 3.63
CA PRO A 46 -2.55 9.50 4.89
C PRO A 46 -1.96 8.85 6.14
N SER A 47 -1.64 7.54 6.08
CA SER A 47 -1.00 6.79 7.15
C SER A 47 0.52 7.01 7.24
N LYS A 48 1.13 7.74 6.30
CA LYS A 48 2.59 7.97 6.18
C LYS A 48 3.45 6.72 5.99
N ARG A 49 2.85 5.53 5.87
CA ARG A 49 3.57 4.26 5.69
C ARG A 49 4.05 4.06 4.26
N GLY A 50 3.33 4.63 3.30
CA GLY A 50 3.46 4.30 1.89
C GLY A 50 3.17 5.47 0.97
N TYR A 51 2.92 5.14 -0.29
CA TYR A 51 2.52 6.07 -1.33
C TYR A 51 1.21 5.65 -1.97
N HIS A 52 0.34 6.62 -2.18
CA HIS A 52 -0.75 6.52 -3.15
C HIS A 52 -0.25 7.09 -4.48
N ILE A 53 -0.36 6.30 -5.53
CA ILE A 53 0.17 6.65 -6.85
C ILE A 53 -0.98 6.66 -7.85
N TRP A 54 -1.04 7.71 -8.68
CA TRP A 54 -1.96 7.83 -9.80
C TRP A 54 -1.15 7.87 -11.08
N VAL A 55 -1.28 6.83 -11.90
CA VAL A 55 -0.68 6.75 -13.23
C VAL A 55 -1.75 7.15 -14.24
N HIS A 56 -1.55 8.30 -14.86
CA HIS A 56 -2.41 8.81 -15.92
C HIS A 56 -1.90 8.26 -17.25
N ALA A 57 -2.82 7.71 -18.04
CA ALA A 57 -2.48 7.18 -19.36
C ALA A 57 -3.60 7.43 -20.37
N GLU A 58 -3.25 7.41 -21.64
CA GLU A 58 -4.19 7.54 -22.74
C GLU A 58 -3.87 6.57 -23.88
N GLY A 59 -4.88 6.22 -24.67
CA GLY A 59 -4.72 5.36 -25.84
C GLY A 59 -6.04 5.15 -26.56
N GLU A 60 -5.99 4.50 -27.71
CA GLU A 60 -7.17 4.23 -28.54
C GLU A 60 -7.97 3.01 -28.04
N VAL A 61 -7.31 2.12 -27.28
CA VAL A 61 -7.94 0.95 -26.68
C VAL A 61 -9.02 1.35 -25.69
N GLN A 62 -10.15 0.64 -25.74
CA GLN A 62 -11.18 0.70 -24.72
C GLN A 62 -10.96 -0.44 -23.72
N LEU A 63 -10.66 -0.08 -22.46
CA LEU A 63 -10.52 -1.03 -21.36
C LEU A 63 -11.84 -1.24 -20.61
N GLU A 64 -12.15 -2.50 -20.31
CA GLU A 64 -13.23 -2.86 -19.40
C GLU A 64 -12.77 -2.74 -17.93
N PRO A 65 -13.69 -2.62 -16.95
CA PRO A 65 -13.32 -2.52 -15.54
C PRO A 65 -12.36 -3.61 -15.05
N LYS A 66 -12.54 -4.85 -15.53
CA LYS A 66 -11.65 -5.97 -15.19
C LYS A 66 -10.24 -5.80 -15.75
N ASP A 67 -10.09 -5.20 -16.93
CA ASP A 67 -8.77 -4.90 -17.51
C ASP A 67 -8.05 -3.85 -16.69
N ILE A 68 -8.76 -2.81 -16.25
CA ILE A 68 -8.18 -1.77 -15.40
C ILE A 68 -7.72 -2.39 -14.07
N ALA A 69 -8.53 -3.23 -13.43
CA ALA A 69 -8.15 -3.92 -12.19
C ALA A 69 -6.94 -4.84 -12.39
N LYS A 70 -6.91 -5.63 -13.47
CA LYS A 70 -5.78 -6.47 -13.85
C LYS A 70 -4.50 -5.65 -14.03
N ILE A 71 -4.58 -4.55 -14.78
CA ILE A 71 -3.41 -3.69 -15.02
C ILE A 71 -2.92 -3.11 -13.69
N GLN A 72 -3.80 -2.61 -12.81
CA GLN A 72 -3.37 -2.11 -11.49
C GLN A 72 -2.62 -3.18 -10.70
N TYR A 73 -3.12 -4.42 -10.67
CA TYR A 73 -2.42 -5.54 -10.03
C TYR A 73 -1.03 -5.76 -10.64
N LEU A 74 -0.91 -5.76 -11.97
CA LEU A 74 0.38 -5.89 -12.66
C LEU A 74 1.35 -4.74 -12.40
N LEU A 75 0.85 -3.53 -12.12
CA LEU A 75 1.65 -2.39 -11.69
C LEU A 75 2.11 -2.53 -10.21
N GLY A 76 1.75 -3.63 -9.55
CA GLY A 76 2.14 -3.99 -8.20
C GLY A 76 1.31 -3.27 -7.14
N ASP A 77 0.01 -3.09 -7.42
CA ASP A 77 -0.94 -2.67 -6.42
C ASP A 77 -1.05 -3.66 -5.25
N ASP A 78 -1.57 -3.19 -4.11
CA ASP A 78 -1.86 -4.06 -2.97
C ASP A 78 -2.82 -5.20 -3.38
N GLU A 79 -2.50 -6.42 -2.95
CA GLU A 79 -3.24 -7.62 -3.32
C GLU A 79 -4.66 -7.61 -2.73
N THR A 80 -4.81 -7.12 -1.50
CA THR A 80 -6.12 -7.00 -0.86
C THR A 80 -6.98 -5.98 -1.60
N ARG A 81 -6.40 -4.84 -2.00
CA ARG A 81 -7.08 -3.82 -2.79
C ARG A 81 -7.51 -4.37 -4.15
N SER A 82 -6.64 -5.10 -4.82
CA SER A 82 -6.91 -5.76 -6.10
C SER A 82 -8.06 -6.76 -6.00
N TYR A 83 -8.04 -7.60 -4.96
CA TYR A 83 -9.13 -8.55 -4.67
C TYR A 83 -10.47 -7.85 -4.44
N LEU A 84 -10.50 -6.82 -3.59
CA LEU A 84 -11.72 -6.05 -3.33
C LEU A 84 -12.23 -5.30 -4.57
N ALA A 85 -11.33 -4.84 -5.44
CA ALA A 85 -11.69 -4.21 -6.71
C ALA A 85 -12.44 -5.19 -7.62
N LEU A 86 -11.95 -6.42 -7.75
CA LEU A 86 -12.62 -7.46 -8.54
C LEU A 86 -14.01 -7.80 -7.99
N LEU A 87 -14.15 -8.01 -6.67
CA LEU A 87 -15.45 -8.26 -6.04
C LEU A 87 -16.45 -7.12 -6.28
N ARG A 88 -15.98 -5.86 -6.25
CA ARG A 88 -16.83 -4.69 -6.51
C ARG A 88 -17.29 -4.64 -7.96
N ILE A 89 -16.40 -4.96 -8.91
CA ILE A 89 -16.73 -5.04 -10.33
C ILE A 89 -17.79 -6.11 -10.56
N GLU A 90 -17.61 -7.30 -9.99
CA GLU A 90 -18.56 -8.41 -10.12
C GLU A 90 -19.94 -8.08 -9.55
N ARG A 91 -20.00 -7.26 -8.50
CA ARG A 91 -21.24 -6.76 -7.90
C ARG A 91 -21.84 -5.55 -8.63
N GLY A 92 -21.24 -5.07 -9.72
CA GLY A 92 -21.73 -3.90 -10.46
C GLY A 92 -21.57 -2.57 -9.73
N VAL A 93 -20.62 -2.46 -8.79
CA VAL A 93 -20.37 -1.20 -8.08
C VAL A 93 -19.77 -0.17 -9.03
N VAL A 94 -20.50 0.92 -9.29
CA VAL A 94 -20.08 1.99 -10.22
C VAL A 94 -18.70 2.56 -9.87
N HIS A 95 -18.48 2.88 -8.60
CA HIS A 95 -17.21 3.42 -8.10
C HIS A 95 -16.35 2.34 -7.44
N TRP A 96 -15.99 1.31 -8.20
CA TRP A 96 -15.22 0.17 -7.71
C TRP A 96 -13.76 0.50 -7.36
N ASN A 97 -13.11 1.39 -8.14
CA ASN A 97 -11.69 1.72 -8.02
C ASN A 97 -11.41 2.76 -6.90
N LYS A 98 -11.49 2.31 -5.64
CA LYS A 98 -11.24 3.13 -4.45
C LYS A 98 -9.88 2.84 -3.84
N MET A 99 -9.20 3.90 -3.37
CA MET A 99 -8.06 3.78 -2.45
C MET A 99 -8.57 3.64 -1.04
N PHE A 100 -7.79 2.99 -0.17
CA PHE A 100 -8.06 3.04 1.26
C PHE A 100 -7.66 4.42 1.79
N ASP A 101 -8.57 5.08 2.48
CA ASP A 101 -8.38 6.42 3.05
C ASP A 101 -8.37 6.38 4.58
N LYS A 102 -9.13 5.46 5.18
CA LYS A 102 -9.28 5.32 6.62
C LYS A 102 -9.15 3.86 7.06
N ILE A 103 -8.36 3.65 8.10
CA ILE A 103 -8.34 2.40 8.85
C ILE A 103 -9.60 2.38 9.72
N ILE A 104 -10.59 1.55 9.34
CA ILE A 104 -11.87 1.40 10.06
C ILE A 104 -11.88 0.21 11.02
N TRP A 105 -10.91 -0.69 10.87
CA TRP A 105 -10.76 -1.86 11.73
C TRP A 105 -9.30 -1.99 12.15
N LYS A 106 -9.11 -2.21 13.44
CA LYS A 106 -7.81 -2.41 14.08
C LYS A 106 -7.80 -3.80 14.68
N ARG A 107 -6.63 -4.44 14.65
CA ARG A 107 -6.48 -5.79 15.21
C ARG A 107 -6.42 -5.73 16.72
N GLU A 108 -7.00 -6.74 17.34
CA GLU A 108 -6.89 -7.04 18.78
C GLU A 108 -6.06 -8.32 19.01
N ASP A 109 -5.36 -8.83 17.99
CA ASP A 109 -4.67 -10.12 18.07
C ASP A 109 -3.34 -10.02 18.85
N ASP A 110 -3.37 -10.47 20.11
CA ASP A 110 -2.18 -10.59 20.97
C ASP A 110 -1.03 -11.36 20.31
N TYR A 111 -1.34 -12.26 19.36
CA TYR A 111 -0.33 -13.02 18.62
C TYR A 111 0.63 -12.14 17.81
N GLN A 112 0.11 -11.19 17.01
CA GLN A 112 0.97 -10.30 16.22
C GLN A 112 1.71 -9.32 17.12
N LEU A 113 1.06 -8.87 18.19
CA LEU A 113 1.68 -8.02 19.20
C LEU A 113 2.88 -8.73 19.84
N ASN A 114 2.72 -9.97 20.29
CA ASN A 114 3.78 -10.76 20.89
C ASN A 114 4.90 -11.06 19.89
N LYS A 115 4.57 -11.37 18.63
CA LYS A 115 5.57 -11.55 17.57
C LYS A 115 6.41 -10.30 17.35
N CYS A 116 5.81 -9.11 17.36
CA CYS A 116 6.55 -7.86 17.25
C CYS A 116 7.44 -7.61 18.48
N LYS A 117 6.97 -7.93 19.69
CA LYS A 117 7.80 -7.86 20.90
C LYS A 117 9.02 -8.77 20.82
N ASP A 118 8.84 -10.01 20.38
CA ASP A 118 9.94 -10.97 20.22
C ASP A 118 10.99 -10.50 19.20
N ILE A 119 10.60 -9.67 18.23
CA ILE A 119 11.53 -9.07 17.28
C ILE A 119 12.25 -7.88 17.92
N LEU A 120 11.52 -7.02 18.65
CA LEU A 120 12.06 -5.84 19.33
C LEU A 120 13.05 -6.19 20.47
N SER A 121 12.90 -7.37 21.08
CA SER A 121 13.78 -7.87 22.14
C SER A 121 15.10 -8.46 21.62
N LYS A 122 15.33 -8.49 20.30
CA LYS A 122 16.57 -9.02 19.72
C LYS A 122 17.66 -7.96 19.78
N GLU A 123 18.86 -8.35 20.20
CA GLU A 123 20.03 -7.47 20.36
C GLU A 123 20.50 -6.82 19.04
N ASN A 124 20.15 -7.39 17.89
CA ASN A 124 20.68 -6.98 16.58
C ASN A 124 19.70 -6.13 15.75
N ILE A 125 18.66 -5.57 16.37
CA ILE A 125 17.71 -4.73 15.64
C ILE A 125 18.25 -3.31 15.45
N THR A 126 18.25 -2.81 14.20
CA THR A 126 18.64 -1.43 13.90
C THR A 126 17.58 -0.43 14.40
N GLU A 127 17.96 0.84 14.56
CA GLU A 127 17.00 1.89 14.95
C GLU A 127 15.88 2.07 13.90
N GLU A 128 16.21 1.91 12.62
CA GLU A 128 15.23 2.01 11.53
C GLU A 128 14.21 0.86 11.56
N GLU A 129 14.67 -0.37 11.79
CA GLU A 129 13.79 -1.53 11.97
C GLU A 129 12.93 -1.38 13.23
N ARG A 130 13.50 -0.91 14.35
CA ARG A 130 12.77 -0.65 15.58
C ARG A 130 11.66 0.38 15.37
N LYS A 131 11.99 1.51 14.73
CA LYS A 131 11.03 2.57 14.38
C LYS A 131 9.91 2.02 13.49
N TYR A 132 10.26 1.27 12.47
CA TYR A 132 9.29 0.67 11.56
C TYR A 132 8.33 -0.29 12.27
N ILE A 133 8.82 -1.14 13.20
CA ILE A 133 7.95 -2.05 13.96
C ILE A 133 7.02 -1.26 14.89
N ILE A 134 7.51 -0.21 15.53
CA ILE A 134 6.70 0.67 16.38
C ILE A 134 5.59 1.35 15.54
N ASP A 135 5.94 1.98 14.42
CA ASP A 135 4.96 2.61 13.51
C ASP A 135 3.90 1.59 13.03
N TYR A 136 4.33 0.36 12.74
CA TYR A 136 3.44 -0.74 12.35
C TYR A 136 2.46 -1.12 13.46
N LEU A 137 2.94 -1.26 14.71
CA LEU A 137 2.11 -1.55 15.87
C LEU A 137 1.11 -0.42 16.18
N GLU A 138 1.55 0.83 16.17
CA GLU A 138 0.68 2.00 16.41
C GLU A 138 -0.45 2.10 15.39
N THR A 139 -0.18 1.67 14.15
CA THR A 139 -1.17 1.68 13.07
C THR A 139 -2.21 0.55 13.23
N LEU A 140 -1.79 -0.62 13.72
CA LEU A 140 -2.61 -1.83 13.77
C LEU A 140 -3.45 -1.99 15.03
N PHE A 141 -3.00 -1.47 16.18
CA PHE A 141 -3.64 -1.69 17.48
C PHE A 141 -4.41 -0.45 17.95
N ALA A 142 -5.58 -0.66 18.57
CA ALA A 142 -6.55 0.40 18.89
C ALA A 142 -6.25 1.16 20.20
N SER A 143 -5.70 0.51 21.22
CA SER A 143 -5.35 1.16 22.48
C SER A 143 -3.94 1.76 22.41
N LEU A 144 -3.86 2.98 21.87
CA LEU A 144 -2.64 3.80 21.94
C LEU A 144 -2.12 3.96 23.38
N GLU A 145 -2.99 3.99 24.41
CA GLU A 145 -2.60 4.08 25.82
C GLU A 145 -1.88 2.82 26.33
N GLU A 146 -2.44 1.62 26.11
CA GLU A 146 -1.82 0.37 26.56
C GLU A 146 -0.57 0.04 25.75
N LEU A 147 -0.57 0.34 24.45
CA LEU A 147 0.59 0.15 23.60
C LEU A 147 1.71 1.14 23.99
N LYS A 148 1.41 2.41 24.26
CA LYS A 148 2.39 3.40 24.75
C LYS A 148 2.95 3.01 26.11
N ASN A 149 2.12 2.57 27.04
CA ASN A 149 2.59 2.08 28.35
C ASN A 149 3.50 0.86 28.21
N LYS A 150 3.13 -0.11 27.35
CA LYS A 150 3.95 -1.31 27.08
C LYS A 150 5.23 -1.02 26.29
N ILE A 151 5.23 -0.06 25.36
CA ILE A 151 6.44 0.38 24.64
C ILE A 151 7.38 1.12 25.58
N LYS A 152 6.85 1.92 26.50
CA LYS A 152 7.64 2.59 27.54
C LYS A 152 8.32 1.57 28.46
N GLU A 153 7.60 0.54 28.90
CA GLU A 153 8.18 -0.58 29.65
C GLU A 153 9.30 -1.33 28.88
N LEU A 154 9.18 -1.46 27.56
CA LEU A 154 10.17 -2.14 26.71
C LEU A 154 11.37 -1.28 26.30
N SER A 155 11.31 0.04 26.48
CA SER A 155 12.42 0.97 26.18
C SER A 155 13.24 1.35 27.41
N GLU A 156 12.78 0.95 28.60
CA GLU A 156 13.49 1.07 29.88
C GLU A 156 14.22 -0.24 30.29
N LEU A 157 14.22 -1.26 29.43
CA LEU A 157 15.00 -2.51 29.50
C LEU A 157 16.20 -2.45 28.56
#